data_AF-A0A3C0K387-F1
#
_entry.id   AF-A0A3C0K387-F1
#
_cell.length_a   1.000
_cell.length_b   1.000
_cell.length_c   1.000
_cell.angle_alpha   90.00
_cell.angle_beta   90.00
_cell.angle_gamma   90.00
#
_symmetry.space_group_name_H-M   'P 1'
#
loop_
_entity.id
_entity.type
_entity.pdbx_description
1 polymer ?
#
loop_
_entity_poly.entity_id
_entity_poly.type
_entity_poly.pdbx_seq_one_letter_code
_entity_poly.pdbx_strand_id
1 'polypeptide(L)'
;MAIYFGQNGDVELKRENLNSLLQSTLDPSDVNTSKKRFSVDGAKRSIITGDRIEIATVDGSTLELVSGHSHPDVTAYAYVDQMGGVRLYDTFGASITGEVSSAKALVTPSSSKAITIQTTNSRFRHLATVKNFELSTSRDQIDLTSLGNQFKQQYEAGLVSGQGTLDCLWEHSTTLADNTNRTDPEFCFYLAQLAVRLEQGADFAGRFYLYKDPNVSANTVWYEANCVVTNVAINVEASAEINARIDFITNGAITLATGAAPSALLQEDQYKILQESGSPILLEQD
;
A
#
# COMPACT_ATOMS: atom_id res chain seq x y z
N MET A 1 15.94 -3.53 -24.80
CA MET A 1 15.24 -2.29 -24.44
C MET A 1 13.86 -2.36 -25.07
N ALA A 2 12.84 -2.62 -24.26
CA ALA A 2 11.45 -2.43 -24.65
C ALA A 2 10.94 -1.21 -23.88
N ILE A 3 10.32 -0.27 -24.59
CA ILE A 3 9.69 0.90 -24.00
C ILE A 3 8.19 0.71 -24.17
N TYR A 4 7.47 0.69 -23.07
CA TYR A 4 6.02 0.55 -23.05
C TYR A 4 5.39 1.92 -22.83
N PHE A 5 4.47 2.29 -23.71
CA PHE A 5 3.68 3.52 -23.58
C PHE A 5 2.22 3.15 -23.31
N GLY A 6 1.61 3.82 -22.33
CA GLY A 6 0.17 3.83 -22.14
C GLY A 6 -0.33 5.26 -22.14
N GLN A 7 -1.17 5.61 -23.12
CA GLN A 7 -1.83 6.91 -23.20
C GLN A 7 -3.31 6.72 -22.84
N ASN A 8 -3.74 7.28 -21.70
CA ASN A 8 -5.03 7.03 -21.03
C ASN A 8 -5.14 5.64 -20.36
N GLY A 9 -4.28 5.38 -19.39
CA GLY A 9 -4.28 4.16 -18.59
C GLY A 9 -4.87 4.36 -17.20
N ASP A 10 -5.40 3.28 -16.64
CA ASP A 10 -5.61 3.18 -15.20
C ASP A 10 -4.33 2.62 -14.58
N VAL A 11 -3.94 3.11 -13.41
CA VAL A 11 -2.89 2.50 -12.60
C VAL A 11 -3.43 2.26 -11.22
N GLU A 12 -3.31 1.01 -10.80
CA GLU A 12 -3.62 0.61 -9.45
C GLU A 12 -2.31 0.37 -8.73
N LEU A 13 -2.13 1.01 -7.58
CA LEU A 13 -0.99 0.73 -6.72
C LEU A 13 -1.49 0.04 -5.45
N LYS A 14 -0.70 -0.92 -5.01
CA LYS A 14 -0.81 -1.52 -3.70
C LYS A 14 0.43 -1.09 -2.90
N ARG A 15 0.20 -0.64 -1.67
CA ARG A 15 1.30 -0.43 -0.72
C ARG A 15 1.84 -1.80 -0.37
N GLU A 16 3.13 -2.01 -0.60
CA GLU A 16 3.79 -3.13 0.06
C GLU A 16 4.05 -2.74 1.52
N ASN A 17 3.97 -3.72 2.40
CA ASN A 17 4.23 -3.49 3.82
C ASN A 17 5.67 -2.95 3.93
N LEU A 18 5.87 -1.91 4.75
CA LEU A 18 7.23 -1.59 5.19
C LEU A 18 7.80 -2.87 5.79
N ASN A 19 8.85 -3.43 5.19
CA ASN A 19 9.51 -4.64 5.66
C ASN A 19 10.11 -4.48 7.08
N SER A 20 9.96 -3.32 7.71
CA SER A 20 10.31 -3.06 9.11
C SER A 20 9.08 -3.13 10.01
N LEU A 21 8.92 -4.26 10.70
CA LEU A 21 8.02 -4.37 11.85
C LEU A 21 8.49 -3.41 12.95
N LEU A 22 7.63 -2.47 13.37
CA LEU A 22 7.95 -1.62 14.52
C LEU A 22 7.63 -2.40 15.80
N GLN A 23 8.67 -2.84 16.50
CA GLN A 23 8.52 -3.44 17.84
C GLN A 23 8.67 -2.35 18.90
N SER A 24 7.71 -2.27 19.82
CA SER A 24 7.75 -1.35 20.96
C SER A 24 7.11 -1.99 22.19
N THR A 25 7.34 -1.38 23.35
CA THR A 25 6.53 -1.61 24.54
C THR A 25 5.45 -0.53 24.63
N LEU A 26 4.24 -0.92 25.02
CA LEU A 26 3.11 -0.05 25.33
C LEU A 26 2.91 -0.06 26.85
N ASP A 27 3.29 1.02 27.52
CA ASP A 27 3.08 1.17 28.95
C ASP A 27 1.72 1.80 29.26
N PRO A 28 1.15 1.55 30.46
CA PRO A 28 -0.07 2.23 30.89
C PRO A 28 0.01 3.76 30.83
N SER A 29 1.21 4.33 31.06
CA SER A 29 1.45 5.77 30.99
C SER A 29 1.44 6.35 29.57
N ASP A 30 1.60 5.50 28.55
CA ASP A 30 1.66 5.93 27.16
C ASP A 30 0.28 6.21 26.58
N VAL A 31 -0.79 5.70 27.23
CA VAL A 31 -2.17 5.82 26.77
C VAL A 31 -2.89 6.94 27.51
N ASN A 32 -3.31 7.96 26.77
CA ASN A 32 -4.20 9.01 27.23
C ASN A 32 -5.62 8.76 26.73
N THR A 33 -6.46 8.17 27.58
CA THR A 33 -7.85 7.81 27.26
C THR A 33 -8.72 9.05 27.00
N SER A 34 -8.53 10.14 27.74
CA SER A 34 -9.30 11.39 27.55
C SER A 34 -9.04 12.05 26.19
N LYS A 35 -7.79 12.01 25.72
CA LYS A 35 -7.39 12.54 24.41
C LYS A 35 -7.45 11.50 23.28
N LYS A 36 -7.86 10.27 23.60
CA LYS A 36 -7.88 9.08 22.73
C LYS A 36 -6.58 8.91 21.94
N ARG A 37 -5.45 9.10 22.63
CA ARG A 37 -4.13 9.12 22.03
C ARG A 37 -3.20 8.19 22.79
N PHE A 38 -2.35 7.47 22.07
CA PHE A 38 -1.24 6.74 22.66
C PHE A 38 0.08 7.15 22.01
N SER A 39 1.21 6.88 22.65
CA SER A 39 2.55 7.15 22.10
C SER A 39 3.42 5.93 22.27
N VAL A 40 4.17 5.56 21.23
CA VAL A 40 5.16 4.50 21.32
C VAL A 40 6.44 4.94 20.65
N ASP A 41 7.56 4.35 21.06
CA ASP A 41 8.84 4.72 20.47
C ASP A 41 8.87 4.40 18.98
N GLY A 42 9.51 5.25 18.19
CA GLY A 42 9.58 5.13 16.74
C GLY A 42 8.29 5.47 15.96
N ALA A 43 7.13 5.65 16.62
CA ALA A 43 5.85 5.89 15.94
C ALA A 43 5.89 7.05 14.92
N LYS A 44 6.49 8.19 15.31
CA LYS A 44 6.58 9.38 14.45
C LYS A 44 7.43 9.17 13.18
N ARG A 45 8.34 8.19 13.20
CA ARG A 45 9.24 7.89 12.08
C ARG A 45 8.75 6.75 11.20
N SER A 46 7.88 5.89 11.72
CA SER A 46 7.45 4.67 11.03
C SER A 46 5.97 4.68 10.63
N ILE A 47 5.15 5.55 11.22
CA ILE A 47 3.72 5.64 10.95
C ILE A 47 3.43 7.02 10.36
N ILE A 48 2.68 7.04 9.26
CA ILE A 48 2.22 8.29 8.63
C ILE A 48 0.72 8.41 8.81
N THR A 49 0.25 9.64 9.03
CA THR A 49 -1.19 9.94 9.09
C THR A 49 -1.90 9.47 7.83
N GLY A 50 -2.94 8.65 7.98
CA GLY A 50 -3.68 8.00 6.89
C GLY A 50 -3.25 6.54 6.64
N ASP A 51 -2.23 6.05 7.33
CA ASP A 51 -1.83 4.65 7.22
C ASP A 51 -2.84 3.73 7.87
N ARG A 52 -3.17 2.64 7.19
CA ARG A 52 -3.83 1.51 7.82
C ARG A 52 -2.75 0.68 8.51
N ILE A 53 -2.84 0.57 9.82
CA ILE A 53 -1.89 -0.16 10.65
C ILE A 53 -2.60 -1.32 11.35
N GLU A 54 -1.86 -2.40 11.53
CA GLU A 54 -2.17 -3.49 12.44
C GLU A 54 -1.24 -3.39 13.64
N ILE A 55 -1.83 -3.41 14.83
CA ILE A 55 -1.13 -3.44 16.10
C ILE A 55 -1.44 -4.78 16.72
N ALA A 56 -0.43 -5.57 17.05
CA ALA A 56 -0.59 -6.87 17.68
C ALA A 56 0.32 -7.02 18.90
N THR A 57 -0.09 -7.80 19.90
CA THR A 57 0.79 -8.19 21.00
C THR A 57 1.78 -9.27 20.55
N VAL A 58 3.03 -9.19 21.02
CA VAL A 58 4.07 -10.20 20.71
C VAL A 58 3.76 -11.56 21.33
N ASP A 59 3.14 -11.57 22.50
CA ASP A 59 2.86 -12.78 23.29
C ASP A 59 1.51 -13.45 22.95
N GLY A 60 0.73 -12.86 22.05
CA GLY A 60 -0.61 -13.33 21.69
C GLY A 60 -1.68 -13.10 22.76
N SER A 61 -1.38 -12.30 23.79
CA SER A 61 -2.38 -11.88 24.79
C SER A 61 -3.34 -10.84 24.21
N THR A 62 -4.49 -10.61 24.85
CA THR A 62 -5.42 -9.57 24.37
C THR A 62 -4.75 -8.19 24.36
N LEU A 63 -4.90 -7.46 23.25
CA LEU A 63 -4.42 -6.09 23.12
C LEU A 63 -5.32 -5.12 23.87
N GLU A 64 -4.87 -4.69 25.06
CA GLU A 64 -5.58 -3.71 25.89
C GLU A 64 -5.23 -2.28 25.45
N LEU A 65 -5.71 -1.89 24.26
CA LEU A 65 -5.54 -0.53 23.74
C LEU A 65 -6.87 0.10 23.32
N VAL A 66 -7.77 -0.69 22.72
CA VAL A 66 -9.07 -0.21 22.20
C VAL A 66 -10.20 -0.70 23.09
N SER A 67 -11.13 0.20 23.41
CA SER A 67 -12.29 -0.14 24.25
C SER A 67 -13.20 -1.17 23.57
N GLY A 68 -13.60 -2.20 24.31
CA GLY A 68 -14.45 -3.28 23.80
C GLY A 68 -13.73 -4.28 22.89
N HIS A 69 -12.40 -4.22 22.81
CA HIS A 69 -11.60 -5.13 22.00
C HIS A 69 -11.11 -6.33 22.83
N SER A 70 -11.21 -7.54 22.26
CA SER A 70 -10.90 -8.80 22.93
C SER A 70 -9.95 -9.72 22.16
N HIS A 71 -9.29 -9.20 21.12
CA HIS A 71 -8.35 -9.95 20.28
C HIS A 71 -6.90 -9.50 20.54
N PRO A 72 -5.89 -10.30 20.15
CA PRO A 72 -4.49 -9.92 20.31
C PRO A 72 -4.02 -8.84 19.33
N ASP A 73 -4.84 -8.55 18.32
CA ASP A 73 -4.53 -7.68 17.19
C ASP A 73 -5.69 -6.74 16.84
N VAL A 74 -5.37 -5.50 16.47
CA VAL A 74 -6.34 -4.53 15.98
C VAL A 74 -5.84 -3.87 14.70
N THR A 75 -6.73 -3.79 13.71
CA THR A 75 -6.49 -3.01 12.49
C THR A 75 -7.25 -1.69 12.54
N ALA A 76 -6.59 -0.57 12.28
CA ALA A 76 -7.19 0.75 12.24
C ALA A 76 -6.41 1.72 11.36
N TYR A 77 -7.03 2.83 10.95
CA TYR A 77 -6.30 3.95 10.35
C TYR A 77 -5.66 4.83 11.43
N ALA A 78 -4.42 5.21 11.23
CA ALA A 78 -3.65 6.02 12.17
C ALA A 78 -3.63 7.50 11.79
N TYR A 79 -3.77 8.38 12.77
CA TYR A 79 -3.39 9.80 12.69
C TYR A 79 -2.22 10.03 13.63
N VAL A 80 -1.16 10.66 13.13
CA VAL A 80 0.01 11.04 13.93
C VAL A 80 -0.01 12.56 14.13
N ASP A 81 -0.08 12.99 15.40
CA ASP A 81 -0.03 14.42 15.73
C ASP A 81 1.38 15.00 15.65
N GLN A 82 1.51 16.32 15.72
CA GLN A 82 2.81 17.01 15.63
C GLN A 82 3.81 16.57 16.71
N MET A 83 3.31 16.08 17.85
CA MET A 83 4.09 15.59 18.98
C MET A 83 4.40 14.09 18.89
N GLY A 84 3.98 13.41 17.82
CA GLY A 84 4.20 11.98 17.59
C GLY A 84 3.22 11.05 18.30
N GLY A 85 2.13 11.57 18.88
CA GLY A 85 1.09 10.75 19.45
C GLY A 85 0.12 10.25 18.38
N VAL A 86 -0.32 9.01 18.52
CA VAL A 86 -1.13 8.27 17.55
C VAL A 86 -2.58 8.19 18.01
N ARG A 87 -3.51 8.42 17.09
CA ARG A 87 -4.95 8.15 17.26
C ARG A 87 -5.42 7.13 16.22
N LEU A 88 -6.40 6.31 16.58
CA LEU A 88 -6.94 5.24 15.74
C LEU A 88 -8.35 5.57 15.25
N TYR A 89 -8.64 5.23 14.01
CA TYR A 89 -9.92 5.50 13.33
C TYR A 89 -10.42 4.29 12.54
N ASP A 90 -11.73 4.22 12.35
CA ASP A 90 -12.37 3.22 11.49
C ASP A 90 -12.26 3.55 10.01
N THR A 91 -12.25 4.85 9.66
CA THR A 91 -12.24 5.31 8.27
C THR A 91 -11.01 6.17 7.96
N PHE A 92 -10.56 6.11 6.70
CA PHE A 92 -9.45 6.92 6.21
C PHE A 92 -9.75 8.43 6.31
N GLY A 93 -10.96 8.86 5.92
CA GLY A 93 -11.32 10.29 5.97
C GLY A 93 -11.18 10.88 7.39
N ALA A 94 -11.61 10.13 8.42
CA ALA A 94 -11.48 10.56 9.81
C ALA A 94 -10.02 10.55 10.30
N SER A 95 -9.19 9.64 9.80
CA SER A 95 -7.76 9.61 10.14
C SER A 95 -6.97 10.74 9.50
N ILE A 96 -7.44 11.36 8.41
CA ILE A 96 -6.80 12.56 7.84
C ILE A 96 -7.17 13.82 8.64
N THR A 97 -8.44 13.97 9.02
CA THR A 97 -8.88 15.16 9.77
C THR A 97 -8.37 15.15 11.22
N GLY A 98 -8.16 13.97 11.80
CA GLY A 98 -7.64 13.82 13.16
C GLY A 98 -8.63 14.25 14.25
N GLU A 99 -9.94 14.25 13.94
CA GLU A 99 -10.97 14.69 14.89
C GLU A 99 -11.06 13.74 16.10
N VAL A 100 -11.11 14.29 17.32
CA VAL A 100 -11.12 13.47 18.54
C VAL A 100 -12.47 12.79 18.76
N SER A 101 -13.57 13.36 18.26
CA SER A 101 -14.91 12.79 18.38
C SER A 101 -14.99 11.41 17.68
N SER A 102 -14.46 11.32 16.46
CA SER A 102 -14.46 10.14 15.60
C SER A 102 -13.34 9.12 15.92
N ALA A 103 -12.37 9.48 16.76
CA ALA A 103 -11.32 8.56 17.17
C ALA A 103 -11.87 7.41 18.01
N LYS A 104 -11.31 6.21 17.85
CA LYS A 104 -11.62 5.04 18.67
C LYS A 104 -11.36 5.33 20.14
N ALA A 105 -12.26 4.89 21.00
CA ALA A 105 -12.05 4.99 22.44
C ALA A 105 -10.90 4.07 22.85
N LEU A 106 -9.93 4.62 23.59
CA LEU A 106 -8.79 3.86 24.08
C LEU A 106 -9.01 3.41 25.54
N VAL A 107 -8.36 2.32 25.91
CA VAL A 107 -8.29 1.81 27.29
C VAL A 107 -6.82 1.72 27.69
N THR A 108 -6.53 2.05 28.94
CA THR A 108 -5.20 1.92 29.51
C THR A 108 -4.91 0.44 29.79
N PRO A 109 -3.77 -0.11 29.32
CA PRO A 109 -3.41 -1.49 29.60
C PRO A 109 -3.15 -1.70 31.10
N SER A 110 -3.42 -2.90 31.59
CA SER A 110 -3.23 -3.30 33.00
C SER A 110 -1.77 -3.48 33.39
N SER A 111 -0.92 -3.78 32.42
CA SER A 111 0.54 -3.91 32.53
C SER A 111 1.21 -3.49 31.22
N SER A 112 2.51 -3.28 31.24
CA SER A 112 3.31 -3.08 30.03
C SER A 112 3.16 -4.26 29.09
N LYS A 113 2.82 -3.99 27.81
CA LYS A 113 2.67 -5.01 26.78
C LYS A 113 3.69 -4.81 25.67
N ALA A 114 4.35 -5.88 25.25
CA ALA A 114 5.18 -5.84 24.05
C ALA A 114 4.26 -5.91 22.82
N ILE A 115 4.36 -4.92 21.94
CA ILE A 115 3.52 -4.80 20.75
C ILE A 115 4.35 -4.70 19.48
N THR A 116 3.75 -5.09 18.38
CA THR A 116 4.26 -4.94 17.03
C THR A 116 3.28 -4.09 16.24
N ILE A 117 3.79 -3.09 15.53
CA ILE A 117 3.00 -2.25 14.63
C ILE A 117 3.54 -2.45 13.22
N GLN A 118 2.63 -2.76 12.29
CA GLN A 118 2.93 -2.85 10.87
C GLN A 118 1.86 -2.13 10.06
N THR A 119 2.28 -1.47 8.97
CA THR A 119 1.32 -0.96 8.00
C THR A 119 0.75 -2.14 7.23
N THR A 120 -0.57 -2.25 7.13
CA THR A 120 -1.24 -3.30 6.37
C THR A 120 -1.94 -2.70 5.17
N ASN A 121 -1.60 -3.17 3.97
CA ASN A 121 -2.42 -2.91 2.81
C ASN A 121 -2.49 -4.13 1.89
N SER A 122 -3.64 -4.78 1.89
CA SER A 122 -3.85 -6.01 1.13
C SER A 122 -4.47 -5.77 -0.25
N ARG A 123 -4.80 -4.51 -0.63
CA ARG A 123 -5.59 -4.23 -1.84
C ARG A 123 -4.92 -3.24 -2.77
N PHE A 124 -4.99 -3.56 -4.06
CA PHE A 124 -4.75 -2.61 -5.14
C PHE A 124 -5.86 -1.56 -5.12
N ARG A 125 -5.49 -0.28 -5.18
CA ARG A 125 -6.44 0.82 -5.25
C ARG A 125 -6.09 1.74 -6.40
N HIS A 126 -7.12 2.30 -7.02
CA HIS A 126 -6.97 3.41 -7.93
C HIS A 126 -6.57 4.65 -7.13
N LEU A 127 -5.51 5.35 -7.56
CA LEU A 127 -4.90 6.42 -6.77
C LEU A 127 -4.80 7.75 -7.51
N ALA A 128 -4.80 7.71 -8.84
CA ALA A 128 -4.79 8.90 -9.68
C ALA A 128 -5.05 8.49 -11.14
N THR A 129 -5.71 9.37 -11.90
CA THR A 129 -5.78 9.21 -13.35
C THR A 129 -4.40 9.45 -13.96
N VAL A 130 -3.92 8.46 -14.72
CA VAL A 130 -2.61 8.50 -15.34
C VAL A 130 -2.70 9.13 -16.72
N LYS A 131 -1.93 10.20 -16.92
CA LYS A 131 -1.79 10.87 -18.21
C LYS A 131 -0.91 10.02 -19.14
N ASN A 132 0.21 9.57 -18.60
CA ASN A 132 1.19 8.76 -19.31
C ASN A 132 1.99 7.92 -18.32
N PHE A 133 2.36 6.71 -18.72
CA PHE A 133 3.42 5.98 -18.05
C PHE A 133 4.39 5.42 -19.08
N GLU A 134 5.66 5.43 -18.71
CA GLU A 134 6.74 4.80 -19.46
C GLU A 134 7.38 3.75 -18.56
N LEU A 135 7.50 2.53 -19.08
CA LEU A 135 8.30 1.48 -18.44
C LEU A 135 9.36 1.02 -19.44
N SER A 136 10.62 1.12 -19.04
CA SER A 136 11.77 0.68 -19.82
C SER A 136 12.44 -0.48 -19.13
N THR A 137 12.67 -1.56 -19.87
CA THR A 137 13.41 -2.73 -19.36
C THR A 137 14.82 -2.76 -19.90
N SER A 138 15.78 -2.86 -18.98
CA SER A 138 17.18 -3.07 -19.27
C SER A 138 17.61 -4.46 -18.80
N ARG A 139 18.64 -4.99 -19.46
CA ARG A 139 19.30 -6.22 -19.04
C ARG A 139 20.77 -5.89 -18.98
N ASP A 140 21.42 -6.22 -17.86
CA ASP A 140 22.86 -6.15 -17.78
C ASP A 140 23.48 -7.20 -18.71
N GLN A 141 24.23 -6.73 -19.71
CA GLN A 141 24.97 -7.60 -20.61
C GLN A 141 26.28 -7.98 -19.94
N ILE A 142 26.33 -9.21 -19.41
CA ILE A 142 27.59 -9.80 -18.95
C ILE A 142 28.20 -10.59 -20.10
N ASP A 143 29.50 -10.41 -20.31
CA ASP A 143 30.24 -11.17 -21.31
C ASP A 143 30.38 -12.63 -20.86
N LEU A 144 29.59 -13.51 -21.49
CA LEU A 144 29.55 -14.94 -21.23
C LEU A 144 30.39 -15.74 -22.24
N THR A 145 31.32 -15.11 -22.98
CA THR A 145 32.11 -15.79 -24.03
C THR A 145 32.85 -17.04 -23.55
N SER A 146 33.17 -17.17 -22.26
CA SER A 146 33.88 -18.32 -21.69
C SER A 146 32.99 -19.42 -21.07
N LEU A 147 31.68 -19.22 -20.92
CA LEU A 147 30.79 -20.20 -20.27
C LEU A 147 30.07 -21.13 -21.27
N GLY A 148 29.89 -22.39 -20.86
CA GLY A 148 29.15 -23.40 -21.62
C GLY A 148 27.67 -23.07 -21.79
N ASN A 149 27.07 -23.51 -22.90
CA ASN A 149 25.71 -23.14 -23.32
C ASN A 149 24.60 -23.36 -22.28
N GLN A 150 24.78 -24.32 -21.36
CA GLN A 150 23.80 -24.64 -20.32
C GLN A 150 23.78 -23.60 -19.18
N PHE A 151 24.94 -23.00 -18.85
CA PHE A 151 25.04 -21.89 -17.88
C PHE A 151 24.62 -20.56 -18.50
N LYS A 152 24.80 -20.38 -19.82
CA LYS A 152 24.26 -19.23 -20.56
C LYS A 152 22.75 -19.14 -20.45
N GLN A 153 22.03 -20.25 -20.68
CA GLN A 153 20.57 -20.25 -20.61
C GLN A 153 20.02 -20.03 -19.19
N GLN A 154 20.67 -20.59 -18.16
CA GLN A 154 20.28 -20.34 -16.76
C GLN A 154 20.55 -18.90 -16.29
N TYR A 155 21.60 -18.26 -16.82
CA TYR A 155 21.95 -16.88 -16.46
C TYR A 155 21.27 -15.82 -17.34
N GLU A 156 20.95 -16.14 -18.60
CA GLU A 156 20.11 -15.33 -19.49
C GLU A 156 18.64 -15.22 -19.01
N ALA A 157 18.23 -16.09 -18.09
CA ALA A 157 16.99 -15.96 -17.32
C ALA A 157 17.11 -15.01 -16.11
N GLY A 158 18.30 -14.46 -15.86
CA GLY A 158 18.65 -13.62 -14.72
C GLY A 158 18.15 -12.17 -14.83
N LEU A 159 17.73 -11.66 -13.68
CA LEU A 159 17.21 -10.32 -13.34
C LEU A 159 17.06 -9.33 -14.52
N VAL A 160 15.84 -9.24 -15.05
CA VAL A 160 15.43 -8.08 -15.85
C VAL A 160 15.11 -6.95 -14.86
N SER A 161 15.92 -5.89 -14.86
CA SER A 161 15.63 -4.66 -14.11
C SER A 161 15.00 -3.65 -15.05
N GLY A 162 14.00 -2.93 -14.55
CA GLY A 162 13.31 -1.88 -15.27
C GLY A 162 13.36 -0.58 -14.51
N GLN A 163 13.19 0.52 -15.25
CA GLN A 163 12.92 1.82 -14.68
C GLN A 163 11.72 2.42 -15.39
N GLY A 164 10.93 3.21 -14.69
CA GLY A 164 9.77 3.84 -15.26
C GLY A 164 9.53 5.24 -14.73
N THR A 165 8.79 6.00 -15.52
CA THR A 165 8.24 7.29 -15.14
C THR A 165 6.73 7.22 -15.28
N LEU A 166 6.02 7.73 -14.28
CA LEU A 166 4.58 7.83 -14.23
C LEU A 166 4.20 9.31 -14.11
N ASP A 167 3.44 9.81 -15.08
CA ASP A 167 2.83 11.14 -15.06
C ASP A 167 1.34 11.01 -14.80
N CYS A 168 0.88 11.55 -13.67
CA CYS A 168 -0.50 11.43 -13.22
C CYS A 168 -1.07 12.77 -12.77
N LEU A 169 -2.40 12.86 -12.85
CA LEU A 169 -3.15 13.97 -12.31
C LEU A 169 -3.35 13.80 -10.81
N TRP A 170 -3.08 14.85 -10.06
CA TRP A 170 -3.50 14.87 -8.68
C TRP A 170 -4.99 15.17 -8.61
N GLU A 171 -5.77 14.17 -8.25
CA GLU A 171 -7.19 14.35 -8.02
C GLU A 171 -7.46 14.72 -6.56
N HIS A 172 -8.27 15.76 -6.37
CA HIS A 172 -8.71 16.20 -5.05
C HIS A 172 -10.05 15.58 -4.64
N SER A 173 -10.59 14.65 -5.43
CA SER A 173 -11.89 14.03 -5.19
C SER A 173 -11.79 12.54 -5.48
N THR A 174 -12.29 11.74 -4.56
CA THR A 174 -12.26 10.27 -4.62
C THR A 174 -13.31 9.69 -5.57
N THR A 175 -14.01 10.53 -6.32
CA THR A 175 -15.27 10.18 -6.99
C THR A 175 -15.13 10.00 -8.50
N LEU A 176 -13.99 10.39 -9.08
CA LEU A 176 -13.88 10.51 -10.53
C LEU A 176 -13.43 9.23 -11.23
N ALA A 177 -12.71 8.33 -10.55
CA ALA A 177 -12.13 7.15 -11.19
C ALA A 177 -12.46 5.79 -10.52
N ASP A 178 -12.62 5.73 -9.19
CA ASP A 178 -13.10 4.50 -8.51
C ASP A 178 -14.60 4.58 -8.22
N ASN A 179 -15.41 4.14 -9.19
CA ASN A 179 -16.86 3.99 -9.02
C ASN A 179 -17.24 2.66 -8.35
N THR A 180 -16.27 1.80 -8.02
CA THR A 180 -16.50 0.43 -7.55
C THR A 180 -16.56 0.34 -6.03
N ASN A 181 -15.87 1.22 -5.28
CA ASN A 181 -15.87 1.22 -3.81
C ASN A 181 -16.22 2.60 -3.22
N ARG A 182 -17.51 2.94 -3.27
CA ARG A 182 -18.03 4.22 -2.75
C ARG A 182 -18.09 4.32 -1.21
N THR A 183 -17.88 3.22 -0.49
CA THR A 183 -18.09 3.16 0.97
C THR A 183 -16.86 3.54 1.79
N ASP A 184 -15.64 3.36 1.28
CA ASP A 184 -14.38 3.75 1.94
C ASP A 184 -13.37 4.35 0.95
N PRO A 185 -13.68 5.52 0.36
CA PRO A 185 -12.77 6.17 -0.57
C PRO A 185 -11.47 6.59 0.14
N GLU A 186 -10.34 6.06 -0.32
CA GLU A 186 -9.02 6.59 0.06
C GLU A 186 -8.67 7.75 -0.88
N PHE A 187 -8.22 8.88 -0.33
CA PHE A 187 -7.84 10.05 -1.11
C PHE A 187 -6.50 9.81 -1.83
N CYS A 188 -6.30 10.48 -2.97
CA CYS A 188 -5.03 10.57 -3.70
C CYS A 188 -3.86 11.15 -2.87
N PHE A 189 -4.13 11.49 -1.61
CA PHE A 189 -3.18 11.87 -0.56
C PHE A 189 -2.08 10.82 -0.42
N TYR A 190 -2.36 9.58 -0.80
CA TYR A 190 -1.36 8.54 -0.88
C TYR A 190 -0.16 8.88 -1.80
N LEU A 191 -0.36 9.53 -2.95
CA LEU A 191 0.78 9.94 -3.80
C LEU A 191 1.62 11.04 -3.11
N ALA A 192 0.97 11.92 -2.35
CA ALA A 192 1.64 12.86 -1.45
C ALA A 192 2.45 12.14 -0.38
N GLN A 193 1.87 11.10 0.21
CA GLN A 193 2.52 10.29 1.23
C GLN A 193 3.69 9.50 0.63
N LEU A 194 3.62 9.05 -0.63
CA LEU A 194 4.76 8.41 -1.29
C LEU A 194 5.97 9.36 -1.38
N ALA A 195 5.74 10.65 -1.65
CA ALA A 195 6.81 11.65 -1.60
C ALA A 195 7.43 11.75 -0.19
N VAL A 196 6.60 11.69 0.86
CA VAL A 196 7.05 11.68 2.26
C VAL A 196 7.72 10.35 2.64
N ARG A 197 7.29 9.23 2.07
CA ARG A 197 7.84 7.88 2.28
C ARG A 197 9.14 7.63 1.52
N LEU A 198 9.54 8.52 0.62
CA LEU A 198 10.83 8.43 -0.06
C LEU A 198 12.00 8.42 0.96
N GLU A 199 11.83 9.06 2.13
CA GLU A 199 12.78 8.98 3.25
C GLU A 199 12.81 7.60 3.95
N GLN A 200 11.77 6.78 3.81
CA GLN A 200 11.57 5.51 4.54
C GLN A 200 11.69 4.27 3.65
N GLY A 201 11.88 4.42 2.34
CA GLY A 201 11.79 3.33 1.36
C GLY A 201 10.36 3.16 0.88
N ALA A 202 10.05 3.74 -0.28
CA ALA A 202 8.72 3.73 -0.87
C ALA A 202 8.57 2.59 -1.87
N ASP A 203 8.37 1.38 -1.35
CA ASP A 203 8.06 0.19 -2.15
C ASP A 203 6.57 0.14 -2.46
N PHE A 204 6.21 -0.19 -3.70
CA PHE A 204 4.84 -0.38 -4.14
C PHE A 204 4.74 -1.47 -5.19
N ALA A 205 3.63 -2.21 -5.18
CA ALA A 205 3.26 -3.08 -6.30
C ALA A 205 2.34 -2.28 -7.23
N GLY A 206 2.71 -2.17 -8.50
CA GLY A 206 1.95 -1.43 -9.51
C GLY A 206 1.34 -2.36 -10.55
N ARG A 207 0.06 -2.16 -10.85
CA ARG A 207 -0.60 -2.69 -12.04
C ARG A 207 -0.79 -1.57 -13.05
N PHE A 208 -0.07 -1.68 -14.17
CA PHE A 208 -0.06 -0.68 -15.24
C PHE A 208 -0.90 -1.20 -16.40
N TYR A 209 -2.15 -0.74 -16.49
CA TYR A 209 -3.09 -1.22 -17.49
C TYR A 209 -2.77 -0.63 -18.87
N LEU A 210 -2.51 -1.51 -19.84
CA LEU A 210 -2.44 -1.17 -21.26
C LEU A 210 -3.86 -0.94 -21.82
N TYR A 211 -4.79 -1.76 -21.36
CA TYR A 211 -6.21 -1.66 -21.66
C TYR A 211 -7.00 -2.24 -20.49
N LYS A 212 -7.92 -1.45 -19.94
CA LYS A 212 -8.84 -1.88 -18.89
C LYS A 212 -10.26 -1.88 -19.45
N ASP A 213 -10.89 -3.04 -19.52
CA ASP A 213 -12.30 -3.11 -19.90
C ASP A 213 -13.16 -2.61 -18.73
N PRO A 214 -14.02 -1.60 -18.92
CA PRO A 214 -14.90 -1.10 -17.86
C PRO A 214 -15.87 -2.16 -17.32
N ASN A 215 -16.08 -3.28 -18.03
CA ASN A 215 -16.95 -4.38 -17.60
C ASN A 215 -16.18 -5.57 -16.97
N VAL A 216 -14.88 -5.42 -16.67
CA VAL A 216 -14.04 -6.47 -16.05
C VAL A 216 -14.10 -7.80 -16.85
N SER A 217 -13.92 -7.70 -18.16
CA SER A 217 -13.91 -8.87 -19.05
C SER A 217 -12.50 -9.50 -19.15
N ALA A 218 -12.44 -10.69 -19.76
CA ALA A 218 -11.20 -11.41 -20.08
C ALA A 218 -10.20 -10.62 -20.96
N ASN A 219 -10.60 -9.48 -21.51
CA ASN A 219 -9.79 -8.68 -22.44
C ASN A 219 -8.98 -7.56 -21.76
N THR A 220 -8.91 -7.52 -20.43
CA THR A 220 -8.06 -6.56 -19.71
C THR A 220 -6.60 -7.02 -19.75
N VAL A 221 -5.67 -6.09 -20.01
CA VAL A 221 -4.24 -6.37 -20.18
C VAL A 221 -3.42 -5.36 -19.37
N TRP A 222 -2.52 -5.84 -18.50
CA TRP A 222 -1.68 -4.99 -17.65
C TRP A 222 -0.28 -5.57 -17.43
N TYR A 223 0.67 -4.68 -17.15
CA TYR A 223 1.95 -5.06 -16.56
C TYR A 223 1.84 -5.05 -15.04
N GLU A 224 2.37 -6.07 -14.39
CA GLU A 224 2.53 -6.11 -12.94
C GLU A 224 4.01 -6.08 -12.59
N ALA A 225 4.37 -5.17 -11.69
CA ALA A 225 5.74 -5.02 -11.22
C ALA A 225 5.79 -4.49 -9.79
N ASN A 226 6.71 -5.03 -9.00
CA ASN A 226 7.11 -4.43 -7.74
C ASN A 226 8.13 -3.34 -8.03
N CYS A 227 7.92 -2.17 -7.45
CA CYS A 227 8.62 -0.94 -7.80
C CYS A 227 9.06 -0.22 -6.53
N VAL A 228 10.20 0.45 -6.61
CA VAL A 228 10.72 1.35 -5.58
C VAL A 228 10.76 2.74 -6.17
N VAL A 229 10.09 3.69 -5.52
CA VAL A 229 10.10 5.09 -5.95
C VAL A 229 11.48 5.69 -5.73
N THR A 230 12.06 6.30 -6.76
CA THR A 230 13.34 7.01 -6.69
C THR A 230 13.17 8.51 -6.59
N ASN A 231 12.11 9.05 -7.19
CA ASN A 231 11.83 10.48 -7.18
C ASN A 231 10.33 10.74 -7.30
N VAL A 232 9.85 11.79 -6.62
CA VAL A 232 8.49 12.31 -6.77
C VAL A 232 8.56 13.82 -6.93
N ALA A 233 7.99 14.33 -8.01
CA ALA A 233 7.85 15.75 -8.27
C ALA A 233 6.38 16.12 -8.38
N ILE A 234 5.94 17.11 -7.61
CA ILE A 234 4.59 17.66 -7.67
C ILE A 234 4.69 19.08 -8.24
N ASN A 235 4.02 19.32 -9.36
CA ASN A 235 3.94 20.62 -10.00
C ASN A 235 2.53 21.19 -9.84
N VAL A 236 2.45 22.37 -9.22
CA VAL A 236 1.21 23.15 -9.06
C VAL A 236 1.33 24.39 -9.93
N GLU A 237 0.68 24.37 -11.09
CA GLU A 237 0.65 25.52 -11.99
C GLU A 237 -0.49 26.47 -11.62
N ALA A 238 -0.24 27.78 -11.69
CA ALA A 238 -1.19 28.81 -11.24
C ALA A 238 -2.53 28.84 -12.04
N SER A 239 -2.56 28.22 -13.21
CA SER A 239 -3.71 28.21 -14.12
C SER A 239 -4.11 26.82 -14.63
N ALA A 240 -3.50 25.75 -14.11
CA ALA A 240 -3.69 24.40 -14.63
C ALA A 240 -3.86 23.36 -13.52
N GLU A 241 -4.05 22.11 -13.93
CA GLU A 241 -4.22 20.96 -13.06
C GLU A 241 -2.92 20.68 -12.29
N ILE A 242 -3.05 20.15 -11.07
CA ILE A 242 -1.90 19.69 -10.29
C ILE A 242 -1.41 18.39 -10.92
N ASN A 243 -0.15 18.34 -11.32
CA ASN A 243 0.48 17.16 -11.92
C ASN A 243 1.50 16.56 -10.95
N ALA A 244 1.50 15.23 -10.85
CA ALA A 244 2.51 14.49 -10.12
C ALA A 244 3.28 13.60 -11.08
N ARG A 245 4.61 13.70 -11.05
CA ARG A 245 5.53 12.84 -11.76
C ARG A 245 6.27 11.96 -10.75
N ILE A 246 6.28 10.66 -11.01
CA ILE A 246 6.90 9.66 -10.15
C ILE A 246 7.89 8.86 -10.98
N ASP A 247 9.16 8.89 -10.61
CA ASP A 247 10.18 8.02 -11.19
C ASP A 247 10.42 6.83 -10.24
N PHE A 248 10.51 5.63 -10.80
CA PHE A 248 10.66 4.39 -10.04
C PHE A 248 11.57 3.39 -10.74
N ILE A 249 12.13 2.47 -9.96
CA ILE A 249 12.90 1.32 -10.44
C ILE A 249 12.13 0.05 -10.07
N THR A 250 12.07 -0.94 -10.96
CA THR A 250 11.41 -2.21 -10.66
C THR A 250 12.34 -3.12 -9.86
N ASN A 251 11.82 -3.65 -8.76
CA ASN A 251 12.47 -4.64 -7.92
C ASN A 251 11.80 -6.00 -8.14
N GLY A 252 12.31 -6.77 -9.11
CA GLY A 252 11.78 -8.08 -9.46
C GLY A 252 11.36 -8.19 -10.93
N ALA A 253 10.76 -9.34 -11.27
CA ALA A 253 10.31 -9.59 -12.63
C ALA A 253 9.07 -8.75 -12.98
N ILE A 254 9.06 -8.20 -14.18
CA ILE A 254 7.89 -7.56 -14.77
C ILE A 254 7.10 -8.64 -15.51
N THR A 255 5.84 -8.84 -15.13
CA THR A 255 4.95 -9.82 -15.77
C THR A 255 3.87 -9.12 -16.57
N LEU A 256 3.50 -9.71 -17.71
CA LEU A 256 2.33 -9.31 -18.48
C LEU A 256 1.18 -10.22 -18.08
N ALA A 257 0.10 -9.64 -17.58
CA ALA A 257 -1.10 -10.35 -17.20
C ALA A 257 -2.27 -9.95 -18.11
N THR A 258 -3.14 -10.91 -18.37
CA THR A 258 -4.37 -10.75 -19.16
C THR A 258 -5.53 -11.42 -18.43
N GLY A 259 -6.71 -10.82 -18.42
CA GLY A 259 -7.91 -11.40 -17.82
C GLY A 259 -8.56 -10.51 -16.76
N ALA A 260 -9.39 -11.08 -15.89
CA ALA A 260 -9.89 -10.36 -14.73
C ALA A 260 -8.77 -10.29 -13.68
N ALA A 261 -8.50 -9.08 -13.16
CA ALA A 261 -7.53 -8.93 -12.08
C ALA A 261 -7.98 -9.74 -10.86
N PRO A 262 -7.15 -10.66 -10.32
CA PRO A 262 -7.58 -11.53 -9.24
C PRO A 262 -7.86 -10.69 -7.99
N SER A 263 -9.11 -10.72 -7.54
CA SER A 263 -9.58 -10.14 -6.27
C SER A 263 -9.75 -11.18 -5.16
N ALA A 264 -9.41 -12.44 -5.44
CA ALA A 264 -9.57 -13.57 -4.55
C ALA A 264 -8.21 -14.19 -4.16
N LEU A 265 -8.13 -14.68 -2.92
CA LEU A 265 -7.06 -15.55 -2.47
C LEU A 265 -7.35 -16.95 -2.99
N LEU A 266 -6.47 -17.52 -3.79
CA LEU A 266 -6.54 -18.93 -4.15
C LEU A 266 -6.19 -19.76 -2.92
N GLN A 267 -7.13 -20.60 -2.51
CA GLN A 267 -6.91 -21.55 -1.44
C GLN A 267 -6.89 -22.96 -2.04
N GLU A 268 -5.70 -23.53 -2.20
CA GLU A 268 -5.53 -24.91 -2.68
C GLU A 268 -5.89 -25.97 -1.61
N ASP A 269 -6.11 -25.56 -0.36
CA ASP A 269 -6.30 -26.46 0.78
C ASP A 269 -7.70 -26.36 1.38
N GLN A 270 -8.32 -27.50 1.71
CA GLN A 270 -9.73 -27.61 2.15
C GLN A 270 -10.08 -26.96 3.52
N TYR A 271 -9.15 -26.23 4.13
CA TYR A 271 -9.40 -25.55 5.40
C TYR A 271 -10.13 -24.23 5.18
N LYS A 272 -11.00 -23.79 6.08
CA LYS A 272 -11.72 -22.50 5.90
C LYS A 272 -10.84 -21.34 6.35
N ILE A 273 -10.61 -20.34 5.50
CA ILE A 273 -10.15 -19.03 5.97
C ILE A 273 -11.36 -18.34 6.63
N LEU A 274 -11.32 -18.18 7.95
CA LEU A 274 -12.32 -17.43 8.69
C LEU A 274 -12.03 -15.94 8.54
N GLN A 275 -12.96 -15.22 7.91
CA GLN A 275 -12.92 -13.75 7.85
C GLN A 275 -13.64 -13.18 9.07
N GLU A 276 -12.97 -12.27 9.80
CA GLU A 276 -13.47 -11.65 11.03
C GLU A 276 -14.73 -10.78 10.82
N SER A 277 -15.10 -10.45 9.56
CA SER A 277 -16.21 -9.54 9.24
C SER A 277 -17.52 -10.19 8.80
N GLY A 278 -17.64 -11.52 8.87
CA GLY A 278 -18.92 -12.23 8.65
C GLY A 278 -19.60 -12.05 7.29
N SER A 279 -18.92 -11.50 6.28
CA SER A 279 -19.44 -11.32 4.92
C SER A 279 -18.79 -12.34 3.98
N PRO A 280 -19.54 -13.03 3.12
CA PRO A 280 -18.97 -14.02 2.21
C PRO A 280 -18.16 -13.34 1.10
N ILE A 281 -16.91 -13.76 0.93
CA ILE A 281 -16.15 -13.55 -0.31
C ILE A 281 -16.67 -14.53 -1.36
N LEU A 282 -16.86 -14.05 -2.59
CA LEU A 282 -17.15 -14.91 -3.73
C LEU A 282 -15.91 -15.76 -4.01
N LEU A 283 -16.05 -17.06 -3.74
CA LEU A 283 -15.06 -18.09 -4.04
C LEU A 283 -15.26 -18.51 -5.50
N GLU A 284 -14.19 -18.51 -6.29
CA GLU A 284 -14.19 -19.17 -7.59
C GLU A 284 -13.83 -20.65 -7.33
N GLN A 285 -14.78 -21.54 -7.60
CA GLN A 285 -14.54 -22.99 -7.63
C GLN A 285 -14.15 -23.36 -9.05
N ASP A 286 -12.99 -23.98 -9.22
CA ASP A 286 -12.75 -24.91 -10.32
C ASP A 286 -13.30 -26.30 -9.95
#